data_AF-A0A1X6ZVG6-F1
#
_entry.id   AF-A0A1X6ZVG6-F1
#
_cell.length_a   1.000
_cell.length_b   1.000
_cell.length_c   1.000
_cell.angle_alpha   90.00
_cell.angle_beta   90.00
_cell.angle_gamma   90.00
#
_symmetry.space_group_name_H-M   'P 1'
#
loop_
_entity.id
_entity.type
_entity.pdbx_description
1 polymer ?
#
loop_
_entity_poly.entity_id
_entity_poly.type
_entity_poly.pdbx_seq_one_letter_code
_entity_poly.pdbx_strand_id
1 'polypeptide(L)' 'MKNEWILDVLADLEAFARQNGLPALARQLGDTRLLAVLELTPDGNHDADGGEQRARIGTGADSQGLGKRV' A
#
# COMPACT_ATOMS: atom_id res chain seq x y z
N MET A 1 -9.92 3.95 -0.60
CA MET A 1 -11.01 2.94 -0.49
C MET A 1 -10.60 1.56 0.05
N LYS A 2 -9.57 0.85 -0.44
CA LYS A 2 -9.36 -0.58 -0.09
C LYS A 2 -9.31 -0.86 1.43
N ASN A 3 -8.76 0.08 2.20
CA ASN A 3 -8.52 -0.10 3.62
C ASN A 3 -9.19 0.97 4.52
N GLU A 4 -9.96 1.91 3.95
CA GLU A 4 -10.58 3.00 4.73
C GLU A 4 -11.68 2.51 5.68
N TRP A 5 -12.31 1.36 5.37
CA TRP A 5 -13.33 0.71 6.19
C TRP A 5 -12.88 0.44 7.63
N ILE A 6 -11.56 0.30 7.86
CA ILE A 6 -11.01 0.06 9.20
C ILE A 6 -11.20 1.26 10.12
N LEU A 7 -11.25 2.48 9.58
CA LEU A 7 -11.40 3.71 10.37
C LEU A 7 -12.79 3.79 11.01
N ASP A 8 -13.80 3.31 10.30
CA ASP A 8 -15.17 3.22 10.79
C ASP A 8 -15.28 2.13 11.86
N VAL A 9 -14.70 0.94 11.62
CA VAL A 9 -14.68 -0.15 12.61
C VAL A 9 -13.95 0.25 13.89
N LEU A 10 -12.81 0.94 13.78
CA LEU A 10 -12.08 1.42 14.96
C LEU A 10 -12.88 2.48 15.74
N ALA A 11 -13.65 3.33 15.05
CA ALA A 11 -14.54 4.29 15.71
C ALA A 11 -15.70 3.60 16.45
N ASP A 12 -16.31 2.58 15.84
CA ASP A 12 -17.39 1.81 16.45
C ASP A 12 -16.90 1.04 17.69
N LEU A 13 -15.72 0.42 17.61
CA LEU A 13 -15.11 -0.28 18.74
C LEU A 13 -14.73 0.69 19.87
N GLU A 14 -14.25 1.89 19.54
CA GLU A 14 -13.94 2.92 20.55
C GLU A 14 -15.22 3.34 21.28
N ALA A 15 -16.30 3.59 20.53
CA ALA A 15 -17.60 3.94 21.09
C ALA A 15 -18.16 2.82 21.97
N PHE A 16 -18.02 1.55 21.55
CA PHE A 16 -18.38 0.39 22.35
C PHE A 16 -17.57 0.32 23.65
N ALA A 17 -16.25 0.50 23.59
CA ALA A 17 -15.39 0.46 24.76
C ALA A 17 -15.74 1.57 25.78
N ARG A 18 -16.05 2.78 25.30
CA ARG A 18 -16.51 3.90 26.13
C ARG A 18 -17.83 3.57 26.84
N GLN A 19 -18.80 3.04 26.11
CA GLN A 19 -20.13 2.68 26.64
C GLN A 19 -20.06 1.56 27.69
N ASN A 20 -19.08 0.67 27.58
CA ASN A 20 -18.91 -0.49 28.48
C ASN A 20 -17.91 -0.24 29.62
N GLY A 21 -17.47 1.01 29.84
CA GLY A 21 -16.57 1.32 30.95
C GLY A 21 -15.17 0.71 30.80
N LEU A 22 -14.67 0.61 29.55
CA LEU A 22 -13.34 0.09 29.22
C LEU A 22 -12.40 1.24 28.78
N PRO A 23 -11.99 2.15 29.69
CA PRO A 23 -11.30 3.39 29.32
C PRO A 23 -9.90 3.18 28.74
N ALA A 24 -9.19 2.14 29.19
CA ALA A 24 -7.88 1.79 28.64
C ALA A 24 -7.98 1.33 27.18
N LEU A 25 -8.99 0.49 26.89
CA LEU A 25 -9.25 -0.01 25.54
C LEU A 25 -9.70 1.11 24.60
N ALA A 26 -10.60 1.99 25.05
CA ALA A 26 -11.02 3.15 24.27
C ALA A 26 -9.82 4.05 23.89
N ARG A 27 -8.89 4.28 24.82
CA ARG A 27 -7.66 5.03 24.53
C ARG A 27 -6.80 4.32 23.47
N GLN A 28 -6.55 3.03 23.64
CA GLN A 28 -5.76 2.25 22.68
C GLN A 28 -6.38 2.25 21.28
N LEU A 29 -7.71 2.18 21.18
CA LEU A 29 -8.43 2.26 19.91
C LEU A 29 -8.31 3.64 19.26
N GLY A 30 -8.37 4.72 20.05
CA GLY A 30 -8.10 6.07 19.56
C GLY A 30 -6.67 6.24 19.02
N ASP A 31 -5.66 5.75 19.75
CA ASP A 31 -4.26 5.79 19.32
C ASP A 31 -4.04 4.96 18.03
N THR A 32 -4.65 3.77 17.97
CA THR A 32 -4.61 2.91 16.78
C THR A 32 -5.25 3.59 15.57
N ARG A 33 -6.37 4.29 15.77
CA ARG A 33 -7.05 5.03 14.69
C ARG A 33 -6.20 6.17 14.14
N LEU A 34 -5.42 6.87 14.99
CA LEU A 34 -4.47 7.89 14.53
C LEU A 34 -3.37 7.30 13.63
N LEU A 35 -2.79 6.16 14.02
CA LEU A 35 -1.79 5.46 13.20
C LEU A 35 -2.39 4.97 11.89
N ALA A 36 -3.61 4.42 11.92
CA ALA A 36 -4.30 3.97 10.72
C ALA A 36 -4.54 5.12 9.73
N VAL A 37 -4.94 6.31 10.20
CA VAL A 37 -5.08 7.49 9.31
C VAL A 37 -3.75 7.86 8.68
N LEU A 38 -2.66 7.83 9.43
CA LEU A 38 -1.33 8.13 8.91
C LEU A 38 -0.90 7.15 7.82
N GLU A 39 -1.08 5.85 8.04
CA GLU A 39 -0.69 4.80 7.07
C GLU A 39 -1.59 4.76 5.83
N LEU A 40 -2.85 5.17 5.97
CA LEU A 40 -3.83 5.18 4.88
C LEU A 40 -3.82 6.47 4.07
N THR A 41 -3.24 7.53 4.59
CA THR A 41 -3.04 8.77 3.83
C THR A 41 -1.99 8.47 2.76
N PRO A 42 -2.35 8.49 1.46
CA PRO A 42 -1.36 8.28 0.42
C PRO A 42 -0.33 9.40 0.50
N ASP A 43 0.94 9.04 0.71
CA ASP A 43 2.03 9.95 0.39
C ASP A 43 1.89 10.29 -1.10
N GLY A 44 1.71 11.58 -1.44
CA GLY A 44 1.55 12.07 -2.82
C GLY A 44 2.76 11.85 -3.73
N ASN A 45 3.55 10.81 -3.49
CA ASN A 45 4.77 10.45 -4.19
C ASN A 45 4.89 8.93 -4.50
N HIS A 46 3.85 8.12 -4.26
CA HIS A 46 3.85 6.69 -4.64
C HIS A 46 2.94 6.35 -5.85
N ASP A 47 2.40 7.35 -6.53
CA ASP A 47 1.73 7.19 -7.83
C ASP A 47 2.71 7.37 -9.02
N ALA A 48 3.98 7.01 -8.84
CA ALA A 48 4.85 6.70 -9.97
C ALA A 48 4.57 5.24 -10.40
N ASP A 49 3.42 5.08 -11.04
CA ASP A 49 3.21 4.19 -12.18
C ASP A 49 4.16 2.97 -12.30
N GLY A 50 3.85 1.93 -11.51
CA GLY A 50 4.39 0.58 -11.70
C GLY A 50 3.59 -0.24 -12.73
N GLY A 51 2.81 0.42 -13.60
CA GLY A 51 1.99 -0.19 -14.63
C GLY A 51 2.68 -0.20 -15.99
N GLU A 52 3.06 -1.40 -16.44
CA GLU A 52 3.17 -1.73 -17.88
C GLU A 52 4.38 -1.20 -18.70
N GLN A 53 5.62 -1.48 -18.28
CA GLN A 53 6.74 -1.67 -19.24
C GLN A 53 7.11 -3.16 -19.37
N ARG A 54 6.10 -4.00 -19.58
CA ARG A 54 6.26 -5.25 -20.36
C ARG A 54 6.04 -4.96 -21.84
N ALA A 55 6.74 -3.96 -22.38
CA ALA A 55 6.88 -3.78 -23.81
C ALA A 55 8.36 -3.96 -24.19
N ARG A 56 8.65 -5.20 -24.60
CA ARG A 56 9.53 -5.55 -25.72
C ARG A 56 10.99 -5.07 -25.62
N ILE A 57 11.81 -5.77 -24.84
CA ILE A 57 13.19 -6.03 -25.27
C ILE A 57 13.22 -7.41 -25.93
N GLY A 58 12.65 -7.43 -27.14
CA GLY A 58 13.06 -8.37 -28.16
C GLY A 58 14.18 -7.70 -28.94
N THR A 59 15.39 -7.70 -28.39
CA THR A 59 16.59 -7.41 -29.17
C THR A 59 17.35 -8.71 -29.23
N GLY A 60 17.11 -9.45 -30.31
CA GLY A 60 17.88 -10.64 -30.64
C GLY A 60 19.35 -10.23 -30.68
N ALA A 61 20.13 -10.78 -29.76
CA ALA A 61 21.58 -10.83 -29.91
C ALA A 61 21.86 -11.95 -30.91
N ASP A 62 21.81 -11.59 -32.17
CA ASP A 62 22.42 -12.28 -33.30
C ASP A 62 23.92 -12.42 -33.06
N SER A 63 24.28 -13.45 -32.29
CA SER A 63 25.61 -14.03 -32.32
C SER A 63 25.82 -14.74 -33.66
N GLN A 64 25.97 -13.96 -34.74
CA GLN A 64 26.44 -14.46 -36.02
C GLN A 64 27.96 -14.44 -36.07
N GLY A 65 28.50 -15.63 -36.31
CA GLY A 65 29.92 -15.92 -36.26
C GLY A 65 30.73 -15.10 -37.25
N LEU A 66 31.82 -14.53 -36.74
CA LEU A 66 32.91 -14.04 -37.56
C LEU A 66 33.63 -15.24 -38.18
N GLY A 67 33.19 -15.58 -39.40
CA GLY A 67 33.82 -16.56 -40.26
C GLY A 67 33.52 -16.26 -41.72
N LYS A 68 34.37 -15.44 -42.37
CA LYS A 68 35.02 -15.72 -43.66
C LYS A 68 35.60 -14.46 -44.35
N ARG A 69 36.92 -14.55 -44.61
CA ARG A 69 37.61 -14.38 -45.91
C ARG A 69 37.47 -13.04 -46.65
N VAL A 70 38.62 -12.38 -46.79
CA VAL A 70 39.15 -11.85 -48.07
C VAL A 70 40.64 -12.17 -48.14
#